data_AF-L9KYF8-F1
#
_entry.id   AF-L9KYF8-F1
#
_cell.length_a   1.000
_cell.length_b   1.000
_cell.length_c   1.000
_cell.angle_alpha   90.00
_cell.angle_beta   90.00
_cell.angle_gamma   90.00
#
_symmetry.space_group_name_H-M   'P 1'
#
loop_
_entity.id
_entity.type
_entity.pdbx_description
1 polymer ?
#
loop_
_entity_poly.entity_id
_entity_poly.type
_entity_poly.pdbx_seq_one_letter_code
_entity_poly.pdbx_strand_id
1 'polypeptide(L)'
;KTLKICANHYITGMMELKPNAGSYGAWVWNTHADFAEECPKPELLAICFLNAENAQKFKTKFEECGKEIEERQKKGPGKNDNADKVQNA
;
A
#
# COMPACT_ATOMS: atom_id res chain seq x y z
N LYS A 1 -15.01 16.79 11.42
CA LYS A 1 -14.08 15.78 10.86
C LYS A 1 -12.85 15.74 11.76
N THR A 2 -12.35 14.55 12.14
CA THR A 2 -11.31 14.40 13.17
C THR A 2 -9.89 14.27 12.62
N LEU A 3 -9.71 14.08 11.30
CA LEU A 3 -8.42 13.89 10.60
C LEU A 3 -7.48 12.86 11.25
N LYS A 4 -8.04 11.90 12.00
CA LYS A 4 -7.28 10.80 12.60
C LYS A 4 -6.83 9.81 11.52
N ILE A 5 -5.65 9.24 11.71
CA ILE A 5 -5.15 8.13 10.88
C ILE A 5 -6.04 6.91 11.13
N CYS A 6 -6.43 6.20 10.06
CA CYS A 6 -7.25 4.99 10.15
C CYS A 6 -6.59 3.75 9.52
N ALA A 7 -5.48 3.93 8.79
CA ALA A 7 -4.62 2.89 8.27
C ALA A 7 -3.24 3.49 8.01
N ASN A 8 -2.19 2.85 8.49
CA ASN A 8 -0.80 3.26 8.30
C ASN A 8 0.11 2.03 8.30
N HIS A 9 0.37 1.50 7.12
CA HIS A 9 1.26 0.35 6.91
C HIS A 9 1.99 0.51 5.57
N TYR A 10 3.14 -0.14 5.47
CA TYR A 10 3.83 -0.27 4.18
C TYR A 10 3.09 -1.26 3.28
N ILE A 11 3.10 -0.99 1.97
CA ILE A 11 2.80 -2.02 0.97
C ILE A 11 3.97 -3.00 0.98
N THR A 12 3.67 -4.30 0.90
CA THR A 12 4.68 -5.35 0.76
C THR A 12 4.36 -6.21 -0.45
N GLY A 13 5.36 -6.89 -1.01
CA GLY A 13 5.17 -7.76 -2.17
C GLY A 13 4.17 -8.89 -1.96
N MET A 14 4.07 -9.37 -0.71
CA MET A 14 3.17 -10.47 -0.35
C MET A 14 1.71 -10.05 -0.13
N MET A 15 1.39 -8.75 -0.18
CA MET A 15 0.02 -8.28 0.00
C MET A 15 -0.82 -8.54 -1.25
N GLU A 16 -2.01 -9.11 -1.05
CA GLU A 16 -2.97 -9.45 -2.11
C GLU A 16 -4.32 -8.79 -1.83
N LEU A 17 -4.86 -8.08 -2.83
CA LEU A 17 -6.22 -7.54 -2.77
C LEU A 17 -7.21 -8.60 -3.27
N LYS A 18 -8.14 -8.98 -2.39
CA LYS A 18 -9.23 -9.91 -2.70
C LYS A 18 -10.56 -9.16 -2.81
N PRO A 19 -11.44 -9.53 -3.76
CA PRO A 19 -12.76 -8.92 -3.84
C PRO A 19 -13.56 -9.22 -2.56
N ASN A 20 -14.25 -8.21 -2.01
CA ASN A 20 -15.18 -8.43 -0.91
C ASN A 20 -16.49 -9.04 -1.45
N ALA A 21 -16.96 -10.13 -0.84
CA ALA A 21 -18.14 -10.84 -1.31
C ALA A 21 -19.35 -9.89 -1.42
N GLY A 22 -19.99 -9.85 -2.60
CA GLY A 22 -21.19 -9.05 -2.86
C GLY A 22 -20.95 -7.58 -3.26
N SER A 23 -19.70 -7.15 -3.46
CA SER A 23 -19.37 -5.76 -3.84
C SER A 23 -18.37 -5.70 -4.99
N TYR A 24 -18.76 -5.07 -6.11
CA TYR A 24 -17.86 -4.79 -7.25
C TYR A 24 -16.88 -3.62 -6.98
N GLY A 25 -17.03 -2.94 -5.83
CA GLY A 25 -16.29 -1.74 -5.49
C GLY A 25 -15.41 -1.88 -4.26
N ALA A 26 -15.25 -3.08 -3.69
CA ALA A 26 -14.53 -3.26 -2.44
C ALA A 26 -13.42 -4.32 -2.50
N TRP A 27 -12.30 -4.00 -1.84
CA TRP A 27 -11.14 -4.87 -1.71
C TRP A 27 -10.84 -5.15 -0.25
N VAL A 28 -10.36 -6.36 0.01
CA VAL A 28 -9.92 -6.82 1.33
C VAL A 28 -8.46 -7.26 1.23
N TRP A 29 -7.62 -6.90 2.20
CA TRP A 29 -6.23 -7.36 2.31
C TRP A 29 -5.80 -7.49 3.76
N ASN A 30 -4.74 -8.27 3.99
CA ASN A 30 -4.12 -8.41 5.30
C ASN A 30 -2.85 -7.55 5.38
N THR A 31 -2.60 -6.98 6.56
CA THR A 31 -1.32 -6.36 6.91
C THR A 31 -0.87 -6.89 8.26
N HIS A 32 0.43 -7.17 8.41
CA HIS A 32 0.97 -7.73 9.64
C HIS A 32 1.28 -6.67 10.72
N ALA A 33 1.43 -5.40 10.32
CA ALA A 33 1.86 -4.32 11.20
C ALA A 33 1.28 -2.96 10.76
N ASP A 34 -0.03 -2.78 10.92
CA ASP A 34 -0.66 -1.46 10.84
C ASP A 34 -0.38 -0.63 12.09
N PHE A 35 -0.10 0.67 11.91
CA PHE A 35 0.33 1.60 12.94
C PHE A 35 -0.65 2.80 13.08
N ALA A 36 -1.93 2.64 12.73
CA ALA A 36 -2.91 3.72 12.87
C ALA A 36 -3.12 4.17 14.33
N GLU A 37 -2.95 3.25 15.28
CA GLU A 37 -3.12 3.47 16.73
C GLU A 37 -1.78 3.57 17.48
N GLU A 38 -0.72 4.03 16.81
CA GLU A 38 0.65 4.19 17.37
C GLU A 38 1.26 2.89 17.94
N CYS A 39 0.72 1.74 17.54
CA CYS A 39 1.15 0.42 17.98
C CYS A 39 0.97 -0.56 16.82
N PRO A 40 1.99 -1.36 16.44
CA PRO A 40 1.92 -2.27 15.31
C PRO A 40 0.94 -3.42 15.60
N LYS A 41 -0.08 -3.57 14.77
CA LYS A 41 -1.10 -4.63 14.90
C LYS A 41 -1.33 -5.35 13.56
N PRO A 42 -1.56 -6.67 13.58
CA PRO A 42 -2.07 -7.36 12.41
C PRO A 42 -3.53 -6.98 12.18
N GLU A 43 -3.86 -6.55 10.97
CA GLU A 43 -5.20 -6.08 10.62
C GLU A 43 -5.68 -6.72 9.31
N LEU A 44 -6.98 -7.01 9.25
CA LEU A 44 -7.68 -7.37 8.03
C LEU A 44 -8.50 -6.16 7.59
N LEU A 45 -8.02 -5.46 6.57
CA LEU A 45 -8.57 -4.19 6.14
C LEU A 45 -9.49 -4.40 4.93
N ALA A 46 -10.55 -3.60 4.87
CA ALA A 46 -11.43 -3.52 3.72
C ALA A 46 -11.61 -2.05 3.31
N ILE A 47 -11.54 -1.78 2.01
CA ILE A 47 -11.83 -0.47 1.43
C ILE A 47 -12.98 -0.62 0.44
N CYS A 48 -13.94 0.30 0.49
CA CYS A 48 -15.04 0.36 -0.46
C CYS A 48 -14.99 1.71 -1.20
N PHE A 49 -14.98 1.65 -2.52
CA PHE A 49 -15.01 2.81 -3.40
C PHE A 49 -16.43 3.04 -3.90
N LEU A 50 -16.76 4.31 -4.14
CA LEU A 50 -18.06 4.71 -4.69
C LEU A 50 -18.36 4.04 -6.04
N ASN A 51 -17.33 3.79 -6.86
CA ASN A 51 -17.47 3.30 -8.23
C ASN A 51 -16.45 2.19 -8.48
N ALA A 52 -16.84 1.19 -9.28
CA ALA A 52 -15.96 0.09 -9.68
C ALA A 52 -14.70 0.57 -10.41
N GLU A 53 -14.79 1.64 -11.20
CA GLU A 53 -13.64 2.23 -11.89
C GLU A 53 -12.54 2.67 -10.90
N ASN A 54 -12.92 3.34 -9.81
CA ASN A 54 -11.98 3.79 -8.78
C ASN A 54 -11.41 2.61 -8.00
N ALA A 55 -12.22 1.58 -7.74
CA ALA A 55 -11.75 0.33 -7.15
C ALA A 55 -10.68 -0.33 -8.04
N GLN A 56 -10.89 -0.40 -9.34
CA GLN A 56 -9.91 -0.99 -10.26
C GLN A 56 -8.63 -0.14 -10.35
N LYS A 57 -8.74 1.18 -10.44
CA LYS A 57 -7.57 2.08 -10.40
C LYS A 57 -6.72 1.86 -9.15
N PHE A 58 -7.37 1.73 -7.99
CA PHE A 58 -6.68 1.41 -6.74
C PHE A 58 -5.98 0.05 -6.82
N LYS A 59 -6.68 -1.00 -7.26
CA LYS A 59 -6.12 -2.35 -7.37
C LYS A 59 -4.89 -2.38 -8.28
N THR A 60 -4.99 -1.81 -9.48
CA THR A 60 -3.87 -1.74 -10.42
C THR A 60 -2.67 -1.06 -9.78
N LYS A 61 -2.87 0.10 -9.13
CA LYS A 61 -1.75 0.83 -8.54
C LYS A 61 -1.14 0.13 -7.32
N PHE A 62 -1.97 -0.49 -6.50
CA PHE A 62 -1.53 -1.27 -5.34
C PHE A 62 -0.65 -2.44 -5.77
N GLU A 63 -1.07 -3.19 -6.79
CA GLU A 63 -0.32 -4.34 -7.33
C GLU A 63 0.98 -3.93 -8.04
N GLU A 64 0.99 -2.80 -8.76
CA GLU A 64 2.21 -2.22 -9.32
C GLU A 64 3.23 -1.90 -8.21
N CYS A 65 2.81 -1.21 -7.15
CA CYS A 65 3.67 -0.89 -6.02
C CYS A 65 4.21 -2.15 -5.32
N GLY A 66 3.36 -3.18 -5.13
CA GLY A 66 3.79 -4.46 -4.58
C GLY A 66 4.89 -5.13 -5.41
N LYS A 67 4.70 -5.18 -6.74
CA LYS A 67 5.70 -5.72 -7.68
C LYS A 67 7.01 -4.94 -7.66
N GLU A 68 6.95 -3.60 -7.68
CA GLU A 68 8.14 -2.76 -7.59
C GLU A 68 8.94 -3.05 -6.31
N ILE A 69 8.26 -3.26 -5.18
CA ILE A 69 8.89 -3.58 -3.90
C ILE A 69 9.54 -4.97 -3.95
N GLU A 70 8.87 -5.97 -4.51
CA GLU A 70 9.49 -7.30 -4.69
C GLU A 70 10.73 -7.25 -5.57
N GLU A 71 10.69 -6.50 -6.67
CA GLU A 71 11.83 -6.35 -7.58
C GLU A 71 13.00 -5.65 -6.90
N ARG A 72 12.74 -4.62 -6.08
CA ARG A 72 13.76 -3.94 -5.28
C ARG A 72 14.41 -4.88 -4.27
N GLN A 73 13.63 -5.77 -3.64
CA GLN A 73 14.15 -6.75 -2.67
C GLN A 73 15.00 -7.83 -3.33
N LYS A 74 14.65 -8.27 -4.56
CA LYS A 74 15.40 -9.27 -5.32
C LYS A 74 16.76 -8.77 -5.82
N LYS A 75 16.94 -7.44 -5.98
CA LYS A 75 18.18 -6.83 -6.50
C LYS A 75 19.31 -6.68 -5.47
N GLY A 76 19.11 -7.07 -4.21
CA GLY A 76 20.10 -6.88 -3.13
C GLY A 76 20.39 -5.39 -2.85
N PRO A 77 21.22 -5.04 -1.86
CA PRO A 77 21.54 -3.65 -1.56
C PRO A 77 22.52 -3.10 -2.62
N GLY A 78 21.99 -2.76 -3.80
CA GLY A 78 22.70 -2.00 -4.83
C GLY A 78 22.67 -0.51 -4.50
N LYS A 79 23.87 0.09 -4.40
CA LYS A 79 24.20 1.51 -4.15
C LYS A 79 23.10 2.53 -4.51
N ASN A 80 22.92 3.49 -3.59
CA ASN A 80 22.20 4.74 -3.80
C ASN A 80 22.80 5.54 -4.97
N ASP A 81 22.09 5.63 -6.09
CA ASP A 81 22.32 6.66 -7.10
C ASP A 81 21.24 7.74 -6.97
N ASN A 82 21.36 8.60 -5.95
CA ASN A 82 21.12 10.04 -6.07
C ASN A 82 21.53 10.76 -4.78
N ALA A 83 22.84 10.96 -4.60
CA ALA A 83 23.33 12.08 -3.81
C ALA A 83 23.50 13.28 -4.76
N ASP A 84 23.10 14.45 -4.27
CA ASP A 84 23.45 15.79 -4.75
C ASP A 84 22.74 16.37 -5.97
N LYS A 85 21.60 17.03 -5.70
CA LYS A 85 21.42 18.42 -6.15
C LYS A 85 20.98 19.29 -4.97
N VAL A 86 21.92 19.54 -4.05
CA VAL A 86 21.86 20.74 -3.20
C VAL A 86 22.06 21.94 -4.14
N GLN A 87 21.03 22.79 -4.22
CA GLN A 87 21.12 24.11 -4.84
C GLN A 87 22.18 24.93 -4.09
N ASN A 88 23.16 25.46 -4.81
CA ASN A 88 23.99 26.59 -4.38
C ASN A 88 24.42 27.39 -5.61
N ALA A 89 23.73 28.51 -5.84
CA ALA A 89 24.21 29.82 -6.31
C ALA A 89 22.99 30.70 -6.61
#